data_AF-A0A1M5GC74-F1
#
_entry.id   AF-A0A1M5GC74-F1
#
_cell.length_a   1.000
_cell.length_b   1.000
_cell.length_c   1.000
_cell.angle_alpha   90.00
_cell.angle_beta   90.00
_cell.angle_gamma   90.00
#
_symmetry.space_group_name_H-M   'P 1'
#
loop_
_entity.id
_entity.type
_entity.pdbx_description
1 polymer ?
#
loop_
_entity_poly.entity_id
_entity_poly.type
_entity_poly.pdbx_seq_one_letter_code
_entity_poly.pdbx_strand_id
1 'polypeptide(L)'
;MQFFKKFFILTILSLSFISCSGTKSTTANTTKDGSSIKNAIKVKSVAEEYQIVRQLCPNCKMNGQALLSEGNKHYDLLNLTNEKGEEVKYYFDINSFFGKW
;
A
#
# COMPACT_ATOMS: atom_id res chain seq x y z
N MET A 1 -18.95 43.82 -34.82
CA MET A 1 -18.94 45.19 -34.26
C MET A 1 -20.35 45.45 -33.74
N GLN A 2 -20.66 45.73 -32.48
CA GLN A 2 -19.97 46.34 -31.32
C GLN A 2 -20.54 45.65 -30.06
N PHE A 3 -19.80 45.13 -29.08
CA PHE A 3 -19.05 45.80 -28.00
C PHE A 3 -19.74 47.01 -27.36
N PHE A 4 -20.64 46.81 -26.39
CA PHE A 4 -20.89 47.80 -25.33
C PHE A 4 -21.21 47.17 -23.96
N LYS A 5 -20.18 47.24 -23.11
CA LYS A 5 -20.16 47.63 -21.69
C LYS A 5 -21.19 47.02 -20.71
N LYS A 6 -20.62 46.17 -19.84
CA LYS A 6 -20.77 46.15 -18.37
C LYS A 6 -21.77 47.18 -17.81
N PHE A 7 -22.95 46.70 -17.38
CA PHE A 7 -23.73 47.38 -16.36
C PHE A 7 -23.82 46.49 -15.13
N PHE A 8 -23.11 46.97 -14.12
CA PHE A 8 -23.13 46.67 -12.70
C PHE A 8 -24.57 46.46 -12.18
N ILE A 9 -24.90 45.24 -11.74
CA ILE A 9 -25.99 45.03 -10.77
C ILE A 9 -25.48 44.13 -9.65
N LEU A 10 -25.47 44.77 -8.48
CA LEU A 10 -25.19 44.31 -7.13
C LEU A 10 -26.28 43.34 -6.64
N THR A 11 -25.97 42.62 -5.55
CA THR A 11 -26.86 41.76 -4.72
C THR A 11 -27.15 40.37 -5.35
N ILE A 12 -27.07 39.23 -4.66
CA ILE A 12 -27.61 38.87 -3.35
C ILE A 12 -26.81 37.68 -2.77
N LEU A 13 -26.43 37.81 -1.50
CA LEU A 13 -26.43 36.82 -0.42
C LEU A 13 -26.52 35.32 -0.81
N SER A 14 -25.43 34.59 -0.61
CA SER A 14 -25.52 33.22 -0.08
C SER A 14 -24.31 32.93 0.80
N LEU A 15 -24.55 32.96 2.12
CA LEU A 15 -23.67 32.36 3.12
C LEU A 15 -23.58 30.86 2.81
N SER A 16 -22.49 30.44 2.19
CA SER A 16 -22.12 29.03 2.16
C SER A 16 -21.17 28.80 3.33
N PHE A 17 -21.71 28.19 4.38
CA PHE A 17 -20.95 27.71 5.53
C PHE A 17 -19.82 26.81 5.06
N ILE A 18 -18.58 27.31 5.10
CA ILE A 18 -17.39 26.47 5.06
C ILE A 18 -17.33 25.75 6.40
N SER A 19 -18.03 24.62 6.46
CA SER A 19 -17.86 23.64 7.52
C SER A 19 -16.51 22.98 7.29
N CYS A 20 -15.50 23.40 8.06
CA CYS A 20 -14.28 22.62 8.21
C CYS A 20 -14.64 21.40 9.06
N SER A 21 -15.17 20.36 8.39
CA SER A 21 -15.35 19.06 9.01
C SER A 21 -13.99 18.58 9.47
N GLY A 22 -13.85 18.40 10.79
CA GLY A 22 -12.62 18.02 11.43
C GLY A 22 -11.90 16.92 10.67
N THR A 23 -10.61 17.15 10.43
CA THR A 23 -9.66 16.12 10.05
C THR A 23 -9.81 14.99 11.08
N LYS A 24 -10.61 13.97 10.74
CA LYS A 24 -10.38 12.64 11.29
C LYS A 24 -8.91 12.40 10.98
N SER A 25 -8.11 12.36 12.03
CA SER A 25 -6.79 11.73 11.98
C SER A 25 -7.07 10.34 11.43
N THR A 26 -6.95 10.21 10.12
CA THR A 26 -6.81 8.94 9.44
C THR A 26 -5.56 8.39 10.07
N THR A 27 -5.75 7.61 11.12
CA THR A 27 -4.80 6.59 11.53
C THR A 27 -4.48 5.91 10.22
N ALA A 28 -3.32 6.22 9.67
CA ALA A 28 -2.85 5.64 8.44
C ALA A 28 -2.67 4.16 8.77
N ASN A 29 -3.75 3.40 8.62
CA ASN A 29 -3.76 1.96 8.56
C ASN A 29 -2.89 1.66 7.36
N THR A 30 -1.59 1.62 7.62
CA THR A 30 -0.57 1.39 6.62
C THR A 30 -0.77 -0.07 6.27
N THR A 31 -1.53 -0.32 5.20
CA THR A 31 -1.90 -1.66 4.77
C THR A 31 -0.62 -2.46 4.60
N LYS A 32 -0.45 -3.48 5.43
CA LYS A 32 0.67 -4.41 5.34
C LYS A 32 0.34 -5.41 4.24
N ASP A 33 0.49 -4.96 3.00
CA ASP A 33 0.15 -5.69 1.78
C ASP A 33 1.34 -6.43 1.16
N GLY A 34 2.53 -6.28 1.74
CA GLY A 34 3.75 -6.94 1.26
C GLY A 34 4.32 -6.32 0.00
N SER A 35 3.93 -5.12 -0.41
CA SER A 35 4.45 -4.44 -1.62
C SER A 35 5.89 -3.91 -1.46
N SER A 36 6.37 -3.76 -0.23
CA SER A 36 7.70 -3.22 0.11
C SER A 36 8.10 -3.63 1.52
N ILE A 37 9.37 -3.42 1.91
CA ILE A 37 9.85 -3.62 3.28
C ILE A 37 9.00 -2.82 4.30
N LYS A 38 8.65 -1.56 3.98
CA LYS A 38 7.80 -0.72 4.83
C LYS A 38 6.41 -1.33 5.05
N ASN A 39 5.87 -2.00 4.03
CA ASN A 39 4.56 -2.62 4.05
C ASN A 39 4.62 -4.14 4.22
N ALA A 40 5.75 -4.69 4.68
CA ALA A 40 5.96 -6.13 4.78
C ALA A 40 4.87 -6.80 5.64
N ILE A 41 4.42 -7.97 5.21
CA ILE A 41 3.39 -8.75 5.90
C ILE A 41 4.04 -9.48 7.07
N LYS A 42 3.57 -9.23 8.29
CA LYS A 42 4.10 -9.92 9.47
C LYS A 42 3.55 -11.34 9.53
N VAL A 43 4.45 -12.31 9.62
CA VAL A 43 4.12 -13.74 9.70
C VAL A 43 4.76 -14.36 10.94
N LYS A 44 4.26 -15.54 11.31
CA LYS A 44 4.73 -16.37 12.43
C LYS A 44 5.51 -17.59 11.96
N SER A 45 5.49 -17.90 10.67
CA SER A 45 6.23 -19.00 10.07
C SER A 45 6.40 -18.84 8.57
N VAL A 46 7.40 -19.52 8.00
CA VAL A 46 7.58 -19.62 6.55
C VAL A 46 6.35 -20.23 5.86
N ALA A 47 5.69 -21.20 6.47
CA ALA A 47 4.49 -21.83 5.90
C ALA A 47 3.35 -20.81 5.67
N GLU A 48 3.20 -19.85 6.58
CA GLU A 48 2.22 -18.77 6.48
C GLU A 48 2.50 -17.85 5.28
N GLU A 49 3.77 -17.57 4.96
CA GLU A 49 4.17 -16.78 3.79
C GLU A 49 3.66 -17.43 2.49
N TYR A 50 3.96 -18.71 2.30
CA TYR A 50 3.52 -19.46 1.13
C TYR A 50 2.00 -19.62 1.06
N GLN A 51 1.28 -19.62 2.18
CA GLN A 51 -0.18 -19.60 2.20
C GLN A 51 -0.72 -18.25 1.71
N ILE A 52 -0.17 -17.15 2.23
CA ILE A 52 -0.56 -15.79 1.84
C ILE A 52 -0.28 -15.55 0.36
N VAL A 53 0.90 -15.92 -0.14
CA VAL A 53 1.22 -15.76 -1.57
C VAL A 53 0.26 -16.54 -2.46
N ARG A 54 -0.12 -17.76 -2.08
CA ARG A 54 -1.11 -18.56 -2.83
C ARG A 54 -2.51 -17.94 -2.83
N GLN A 55 -2.86 -17.17 -1.80
CA GLN A 55 -4.12 -16.43 -1.75
C GLN A 55 -4.07 -15.14 -2.59
N LEU A 56 -2.96 -14.40 -2.51
CA LEU A 56 -2.80 -13.12 -3.21
C LEU A 56 -2.52 -13.29 -4.71
N CYS A 57 -1.79 -14.34 -5.08
CA CYS A 57 -1.54 -14.68 -6.48
C CYS A 57 -1.63 -16.20 -6.72
N PRO A 58 -2.85 -16.75 -6.85
CA PRO A 58 -3.09 -18.19 -6.99
C PRO A 58 -2.39 -18.83 -8.20
N ASN A 59 -2.25 -18.06 -9.28
CA ASN A 59 -1.69 -18.54 -10.55
C ASN A 59 -0.29 -17.99 -10.83
N CYS A 60 0.34 -17.35 -9.84
CA CYS A 60 1.72 -16.92 -9.97
C CYS A 60 2.68 -18.11 -9.93
N LYS A 61 3.72 -18.05 -10.73
CA LYS A 61 4.87 -18.95 -10.66
C LYS A 61 5.91 -18.38 -9.70
N MET A 62 6.37 -19.17 -8.74
CA MET A 62 7.51 -18.79 -7.90
C MET A 62 8.80 -18.79 -8.73
N ASN A 63 9.53 -17.67 -8.72
CA ASN A 63 10.81 -17.52 -9.41
C ASN A 63 11.99 -17.67 -8.45
N GLY A 64 11.84 -17.23 -7.20
CA GLY A 64 12.90 -17.32 -6.20
C GLY A 64 12.55 -16.65 -4.89
N GLN A 65 13.42 -16.84 -3.91
CA GLN A 65 13.35 -16.26 -2.58
C GLN A 65 14.70 -15.61 -2.23
N ALA A 66 14.67 -14.51 -1.47
CA ALA A 66 15.86 -13.88 -0.91
C ALA A 66 15.62 -13.43 0.54
N LEU A 67 16.64 -13.55 1.38
CA LEU A 67 16.67 -12.96 2.72
C LEU A 67 17.23 -11.53 2.63
N LEU A 68 16.50 -10.57 3.16
CA LEU A 68 16.88 -9.16 3.20
C LEU A 68 17.10 -8.72 4.65
N SER A 69 18.07 -7.83 4.84
CA SER A 69 18.37 -7.23 6.15
C SER A 69 18.34 -5.71 6.04
N GLU A 70 17.55 -5.06 6.90
CA GLU A 70 17.50 -3.60 7.04
C GLU A 70 17.66 -3.22 8.51
N GLY A 71 18.86 -2.77 8.88
CA GLY A 71 19.23 -2.58 10.28
C GLY A 71 19.19 -3.89 11.06
N ASN A 72 18.43 -3.91 12.16
CA ASN A 72 18.26 -5.09 13.02
C ASN A 72 17.03 -5.94 12.64
N LYS A 73 16.47 -5.72 11.44
CA LYS A 73 15.29 -6.44 10.97
C LYS A 73 15.62 -7.31 9.77
N HIS A 74 15.00 -8.48 9.75
CA HIS A 74 15.09 -9.46 8.68
C HIS A 74 13.75 -9.64 7.99
N TYR A 75 13.81 -9.84 6.68
CA TYR A 75 12.65 -9.97 5.81
C TYR A 75 12.87 -11.05 4.77
N ASP A 76 11.84 -11.82 4.47
CA ASP A 76 11.84 -12.71 3.32
C ASP A 76 11.16 -12.01 2.13
N LEU A 77 11.82 -12.05 0.97
CA LEU A 77 11.32 -11.57 -0.31
C LEU A 77 11.01 -12.78 -1.18
N LEU A 78 9.74 -12.96 -1.54
CA LEU A 78 9.30 -13.91 -2.55
C LEU A 78 9.10 -13.21 -3.88
N ASN A 79 9.80 -13.69 -4.90
CA ASN A 79 9.73 -13.17 -6.27
C ASN A 79 8.95 -14.14 -7.16
N LEU A 80 7.94 -13.65 -7.85
CA LEU A 80 7.03 -14.43 -8.66
C LEU A 80 6.81 -13.80 -10.04
N THR A 81 6.31 -14.59 -10.97
CA THR A 81 5.78 -14.11 -12.26
C THR A 81 4.29 -14.39 -12.32
N ASN A 82 3.49 -13.36 -12.64
CA ASN A 82 2.06 -13.51 -12.85
C ASN A 82 1.73 -14.07 -14.25
N GLU A 83 0.45 -14.29 -14.53
CA GLU A 83 -0.03 -14.83 -15.82
C GLU A 83 0.31 -13.95 -17.03
N LYS A 84 0.55 -12.64 -16.81
CA LYS A 84 0.94 -11.69 -17.86
C LYS A 84 2.44 -11.68 -18.13
N GLY A 85 3.22 -12.47 -17.38
CA GLY A 85 4.68 -12.45 -17.46
C GLY A 85 5.33 -11.34 -16.62
N GLU A 86 4.57 -10.59 -15.82
CA GLU A 86 5.09 -9.50 -15.00
C GLU A 86 5.67 -10.03 -13.69
N GLU A 87 6.74 -9.40 -13.22
CA GLU A 87 7.38 -9.71 -11.94
C GLU A 87 6.56 -9.13 -10.77
N VAL A 88 6.25 -9.97 -9.78
CA VAL A 88 5.51 -9.62 -8.56
C VAL A 88 6.35 -10.00 -7.35
N LYS A 89 6.45 -9.08 -6.39
CA LYS A 89 7.26 -9.22 -5.18
C LYS A 89 6.39 -9.13 -3.93
N TYR A 90 6.60 -10.06 -3.00
CA TYR A 90 6.00 -10.00 -1.68
C TYR A 90 7.08 -10.01 -0.60
N TYR A 91 7.01 -9.02 0.30
CA TYR A 91 7.94 -8.85 1.42
C TYR A 91 7.26 -9.29 2.72
N PHE A 92 7.94 -10.12 3.50
CA PHE A 92 7.46 -10.69 4.75
C PHE A 92 8.36 -10.30 5.92
N ASP A 93 7.77 -9.84 7.02
CA ASP A 93 8.48 -9.58 8.29
C ASP A 93 8.55 -10.88 9.10
N ILE A 94 9.76 -11.43 9.18
CA ILE A 94 10.06 -12.75 9.79
C ILE A 94 10.71 -12.62 11.18
N ASN A 95 10.79 -11.40 11.73
CA ASN A 95 11.50 -11.13 12.99
C ASN A 95 10.90 -11.85 14.21
N SER A 96 9.68 -12.38 14.09
CA SER A 96 9.04 -13.15 15.14
C SER A 96 9.71 -14.52 15.37
N PHE A 97 10.35 -15.10 14.35
CA PHE A 97 10.95 -16.44 14.39
C PHE A 97 12.37 -16.54 13.82
N PHE A 98 12.86 -15.52 13.12
CA PHE A 98 14.21 -15.53 12.56
C PHE A 98 15.30 -15.68 13.65
N GLY A 99 16.27 -16.56 13.41
CA GLY A 99 17.42 -16.78 14.30
C GLY A 99 17.13 -17.53 15.60
N LYS A 100 15.93 -18.13 15.77
CA LYS A 100 15.53 -18.83 17.00
C LYS A 100 15.74 -20.35 16.98
N TRP A 101 16.76 -20.83 16.26
CA TRP A 101 17.04 -22.26 16.05
C TRP A 101 18.52 -22.56 16.24
#